data_AF-A0A962KN17-F1
#
_entry.id   AF-A0A962KN17-F1
#
_cell.length_a   1.000
_cell.length_b   1.000
_cell.length_c   1.000
_cell.angle_alpha   90.00
_cell.angle_beta   90.00
_cell.angle_gamma   90.00
#
_symmetry.space_group_name_H-M   'P 1'
#
loop_
_entity.id
_entity.type
_entity.pdbx_description
1 polymer ?
#
loop_
_entity_poly.entity_id
_entity_poly.type
_entity_poly.pdbx_seq_one_letter_code
_entity_poly.pdbx_strand_id
1 'polypeptide(L)'
;MAPQDEPLQPTPFDAARDAPPAPAAAPADSRRGARAWVLPALGALVLLALVVVFWLPQQLAPPTPVPAAGRGSADGAAVQPGPATAAGRREPASSDASPWSEAQLAKLRKEAQEVLAQLLDTQSGLEERAVQRWAPQQFDAATASAGAGDELYRTRQYEAATARYREALQQMQALREALPGAVDELLQQARQAIDNGDTSAATTALELLGQMEPENAALAALQQRAAQLPRLLALLERAAAAEQAGDLAGAAQLLEQAVALDPNHPSGASQWQRVSAALRSQRFSTAMSEGYSALDKGDFDGARQAFERAARLRENSAEAASALQEVASAATAWCLAALQRRGGDLEQQEQWAEAVGAYEKAREIDPSVLFAQQGLQRSRERARLDGQLRRAIEDPLRLSDARVAGATAELLQRARQASPTGPVLRQQIETLQELLQRAAEPVAVTLRSDRETEVTVYKVARLGRFAQRELSLRPGTYTAVGMRNGYRDVRRTFTVTHDSAPPTVTIICTEAI
;
A
#
# COMPACT_ATOMS: atom_id res chain seq x y z
N MET A 1 -72.79 4.42 9.37
CA MET A 1 -71.85 4.44 10.52
C MET A 1 -70.46 4.28 9.96
N ALA A 2 -69.76 5.40 9.79
CA ALA A 2 -68.36 5.47 9.38
C ALA A 2 -67.50 5.64 10.65
N PRO A 3 -66.32 5.03 10.75
CA PRO A 3 -65.34 5.43 11.75
C PRO A 3 -64.67 6.73 11.30
N GLN A 4 -64.47 7.63 12.25
CA GLN A 4 -63.93 8.97 12.08
C GLN A 4 -62.41 8.91 11.90
N ASP A 5 -61.91 9.60 10.87
CA ASP A 5 -60.48 9.88 10.66
C ASP A 5 -60.00 10.88 11.73
N GLU A 6 -59.08 10.43 12.58
CA GLU A 6 -58.33 11.28 13.50
C GLU A 6 -57.02 11.70 12.81
N PRO A 7 -56.79 13.00 12.54
CA PRO A 7 -55.57 13.45 11.88
C PRO A 7 -54.39 13.41 12.85
N LEU A 8 -53.39 12.56 12.55
CA LEU A 8 -52.10 12.57 13.23
C LEU A 8 -51.39 13.91 13.00
N GLN A 9 -51.18 14.67 14.08
CA GLN A 9 -50.35 15.87 14.05
C GLN A 9 -48.86 15.48 13.97
N PRO A 10 -48.04 16.14 13.13
CA PRO A 10 -46.61 15.94 13.14
C PRO A 10 -46.01 16.52 14.42
N THR A 11 -45.26 15.70 15.16
CA THR A 11 -44.36 16.17 16.22
C THR A 11 -43.32 17.10 15.60
N PRO A 12 -43.09 18.30 16.15
CA PRO A 12 -41.98 19.14 15.69
C PRO A 12 -40.66 18.46 16.06
N PHE A 13 -39.79 18.33 15.07
CA PHE A 13 -38.40 17.91 15.25
C PHE A 13 -37.68 19.04 16.00
N ASP A 14 -37.29 18.79 17.25
CA ASP A 14 -36.35 19.65 17.95
C ASP A 14 -34.99 19.49 17.26
N ALA A 15 -34.60 20.49 16.47
CA ALA A 15 -33.22 20.62 16.03
C ALA A 15 -32.36 20.74 17.30
N ALA A 16 -31.46 19.79 17.51
CA ALA A 16 -30.45 19.87 18.54
C ALA A 16 -29.73 21.21 18.40
N ARG A 17 -30.01 22.14 19.32
CA ARG A 17 -29.29 23.39 19.45
C ARG A 17 -27.83 23.04 19.73
N ASP A 18 -26.94 23.64 18.95
CA ASP A 18 -25.51 23.65 19.19
C ASP A 18 -25.25 24.00 20.66
N ALA A 19 -24.64 23.05 21.38
CA ALA A 19 -24.08 23.33 22.68
C ALA A 19 -22.95 24.36 22.50
N PRO A 20 -22.91 25.45 23.28
CA PRO A 20 -21.78 26.36 23.26
C PRO A 20 -20.50 25.58 23.65
N PRO A 21 -19.34 25.88 23.04
CA PRO A 21 -18.11 25.20 23.37
C PRO A 21 -17.80 25.44 24.85
N ALA A 22 -17.69 24.35 25.61
CA ALA A 22 -17.13 24.39 26.95
C ALA A 22 -15.73 25.01 26.89
N PRO A 23 -15.35 25.88 27.84
CA PRO A 23 -14.03 26.49 27.84
C PRO A 23 -12.98 25.40 27.92
N ALA A 24 -11.94 25.54 27.09
CA ALA A 24 -10.79 24.66 27.02
C ALA A 24 -10.28 24.36 28.43
N ALA A 25 -10.37 23.09 28.84
CA ALA A 25 -9.66 22.59 30.00
C ALA A 25 -8.17 22.75 29.70
N ALA A 26 -7.54 23.65 30.44
CA ALA A 26 -6.10 23.83 30.48
C ALA A 26 -5.40 22.48 30.67
N PRO A 27 -4.23 22.25 30.05
CA PRO A 27 -3.49 21.03 30.26
C PRO A 27 -3.17 20.88 31.75
N ALA A 28 -3.52 19.73 32.31
CA ALA A 28 -3.10 19.34 33.65
C ALA A 28 -1.57 19.29 33.66
N ASP A 29 -0.96 20.31 34.27
CA ASP A 29 0.47 20.46 34.48
C ASP A 29 0.89 19.53 35.63
N SER A 30 0.87 18.22 35.39
CA SER A 30 1.29 17.20 36.34
C SER A 30 2.65 16.62 35.92
N ARG A 31 3.71 17.40 36.19
CA ARG A 31 5.08 16.95 36.55
C ARG A 31 6.05 18.14 36.67
N ARG A 32 5.81 19.03 37.64
CA ARG A 32 6.85 19.95 38.16
C ARG A 32 6.89 19.90 39.68
N GLY A 33 7.29 18.75 40.22
CA GLY A 33 7.50 18.57 41.66
C GLY A 33 8.89 18.05 42.05
N ALA A 34 9.71 17.57 41.11
CA ALA A 34 10.93 16.84 41.45
C ALA A 34 12.25 17.50 40.98
N ARG A 35 12.21 18.70 40.38
CA ARG A 35 13.41 19.38 39.85
C ARG A 35 13.87 20.62 40.61
N ALA A 36 13.09 21.14 41.58
CA ALA A 36 13.46 22.36 42.31
C ALA A 36 14.45 22.13 43.47
N TRP A 37 14.67 20.89 43.91
CA TRP A 37 15.62 20.55 44.99
C TRP A 37 16.95 19.95 44.51
N VAL A 38 17.08 19.63 43.22
CA VAL A 38 18.30 19.02 42.67
C VAL A 38 19.45 20.04 42.58
N LEU A 39 19.14 21.31 42.30
CA LEU A 39 20.15 22.38 42.22
C LEU A 39 20.78 22.77 43.57
N PRO A 40 20.04 22.94 44.70
CA PRO A 40 20.67 23.16 45.99
C PRO A 40 21.40 21.91 46.52
N ALA A 41 20.92 20.69 46.22
CA ALA A 41 21.59 19.45 46.61
C ALA A 41 22.92 19.24 45.86
N LEU A 42 23.00 19.59 44.58
CA LEU A 42 24.24 19.53 43.80
C LEU A 42 25.25 20.60 44.25
N GLY A 43 24.76 21.80 44.62
CA GLY A 43 25.59 22.86 45.19
C GLY A 43 26.23 22.48 46.52
N ALA A 44 25.49 21.81 47.41
CA ALA A 44 26.02 21.32 48.69
C ALA A 44 27.08 20.21 48.50
N LEU A 45 26.93 19.38 47.46
CA LEU A 45 27.85 18.28 47.15
C LEU A 45 29.17 18.78 46.54
N VAL A 46 29.11 19.81 45.69
CA VAL A 46 30.30 20.49 45.16
C VAL A 46 31.05 21.24 46.26
N LEU A 47 30.34 21.86 47.20
CA LEU A 47 30.95 22.57 48.33
C LEU A 47 31.63 21.59 49.30
N LEU A 48 31.04 20.41 49.52
CA LEU A 48 31.63 19.33 50.30
C LEU A 48 32.85 18.71 49.60
N ALA A 49 32.81 18.56 48.27
CA ALA A 49 33.97 18.12 47.48
C ALA A 49 35.13 19.14 47.52
N LEU A 50 34.84 20.44 47.50
CA LEU A 50 35.87 21.48 47.66
C LEU A 50 36.50 21.48 49.05
N VAL A 51 35.72 21.23 50.12
CA VAL A 51 36.26 21.09 51.48
C VAL A 51 37.16 19.85 51.58
N VAL A 52 36.78 18.71 50.99
CA VAL A 52 37.62 17.50 51.00
C VAL A 52 38.90 17.67 50.18
N VAL A 53 38.83 18.35 49.02
CA VAL A 53 40.00 18.53 48.15
C VAL A 53 40.96 19.61 48.66
N PHE A 54 40.47 20.67 49.31
CA PHE A 54 41.33 21.78 49.76
C PHE A 54 41.69 21.78 51.25
N TRP A 55 40.86 21.19 52.12
CA TRP A 55 41.09 21.23 53.57
C TRP A 55 41.77 19.96 54.11
N LEU A 56 41.47 18.80 53.53
CA LEU A 56 42.09 17.53 53.95
C LEU A 56 43.60 17.39 53.63
N PRO A 57 44.19 18.02 52.59
CA PRO A 57 45.63 17.90 52.33
C PRO A 57 46.49 18.67 53.34
N GLN A 58 45.91 19.54 54.18
CA GLN A 58 46.67 20.34 55.15
C GLN A 58 46.88 19.67 56.52
N GLN A 59 46.32 18.47 56.74
CA GLN A 59 46.41 17.76 58.02
C GLN A 59 47.26 16.47 57.97
N LEU A 60 47.97 16.21 56.86
CA LEU A 60 48.84 15.06 56.70
C LEU A 60 50.27 15.52 56.46
N ALA A 61 51.02 15.64 57.55
CA ALA A 61 52.46 15.86 57.50
C ALA A 61 53.18 14.57 57.00
N PRO A 62 53.96 14.63 55.91
CA PRO A 62 54.90 13.56 55.59
C PRO A 62 56.17 13.65 56.45
N PRO A 63 56.80 12.53 56.85
CA PRO A 63 58.14 12.57 57.41
C PRO A 63 59.15 12.99 56.34
N THR A 64 60.04 13.89 56.74
CA THR A 64 61.20 14.45 56.03
C THR A 64 62.09 13.41 55.34
N PRO A 65 62.43 13.63 54.05
CA PRO A 65 63.68 13.15 53.46
C PRO A 65 64.79 14.23 53.55
N VAL A 66 65.97 13.82 54.01
CA VAL A 66 67.20 14.61 53.99
C VAL A 66 67.81 14.55 52.57
N PRO A 67 68.34 15.65 52.00
CA PRO A 67 68.84 15.68 50.63
C PRO A 67 70.31 15.25 50.54
N ALA A 68 70.65 14.58 49.44
CA ALA A 68 72.01 14.49 48.93
C ALA A 68 72.03 15.03 47.49
N ALA A 69 72.59 16.23 47.32
CA ALA A 69 73.02 16.74 46.02
C ALA A 69 74.52 17.04 46.13
N GLY A 70 75.31 16.43 45.25
CA GLY A 70 76.72 16.75 45.08
C GLY A 70 76.94 17.68 43.89
N ARG A 71 77.86 18.65 44.04
CA ARG A 71 79.17 18.72 43.35
C ARG A 71 79.70 20.17 43.26
N GLY A 72 81.03 20.28 43.35
CA GLY A 72 81.85 21.45 42.97
C GLY A 72 82.64 21.99 44.18
N SER A 73 83.88 21.59 44.44
CA SER A 73 85.17 21.91 43.77
C SER A 73 85.93 23.07 44.44
N ALA A 74 87.22 22.79 44.68
CA ALA A 74 88.39 23.67 44.80
C ALA A 74 88.82 24.29 46.17
N ASP A 75 90.09 23.97 46.47
CA ASP A 75 91.16 24.73 47.12
C ASP A 75 91.14 25.11 48.61
N GLY A 76 92.30 24.90 49.24
CA GLY A 76 92.71 25.66 50.43
C GLY A 76 93.46 24.86 51.50
N ALA A 77 94.79 24.91 51.42
CA ALA A 77 95.77 24.41 52.38
C ALA A 77 95.55 24.79 53.86
N ALA A 78 96.09 23.91 54.74
CA ALA A 78 97.05 24.22 55.83
C ALA A 78 96.71 23.69 57.25
N VAL A 79 97.52 22.71 57.66
CA VAL A 79 98.25 22.59 58.96
C VAL A 79 97.56 22.05 60.23
N GLN A 80 98.22 20.99 60.72
CA GLN A 80 98.24 20.20 61.97
C GLN A 80 98.32 20.99 63.32
N PRO A 81 98.31 20.37 64.53
CA PRO A 81 98.58 18.96 64.96
C PRO A 81 97.48 18.32 65.86
N GLY A 82 97.31 16.99 66.02
CA GLY A 82 98.14 15.94 66.63
C GLY A 82 97.91 15.84 68.17
N PRO A 83 97.96 14.68 68.88
CA PRO A 83 98.23 13.29 68.44
C PRO A 83 97.41 12.14 69.14
N ALA A 84 97.82 10.89 68.83
CA ALA A 84 97.69 9.60 69.56
C ALA A 84 96.42 8.76 69.30
N THR A 85 96.42 7.43 69.05
CA THR A 85 97.41 6.35 68.95
C THR A 85 96.72 5.17 68.24
N ALA A 86 97.35 4.49 67.27
CA ALA A 86 97.87 3.10 67.37
C ALA A 86 97.10 2.06 66.52
N ALA A 87 97.84 1.53 65.54
CA ALA A 87 97.90 0.15 65.04
C ALA A 87 96.61 -0.58 64.61
N GLY A 88 96.60 -1.02 63.35
CA GLY A 88 95.75 -2.14 62.92
C GLY A 88 95.54 -2.24 61.42
N ARG A 89 96.59 -2.53 60.65
CA ARG A 89 96.46 -2.96 59.24
C ARG A 89 95.81 -4.35 59.23
N ARG A 90 94.58 -4.46 58.72
CA ARG A 90 93.99 -5.72 58.24
C ARG A 90 93.43 -5.48 56.85
N GLU A 91 94.12 -6.06 55.86
CA GLU A 91 93.44 -6.53 54.66
C GLU A 91 92.36 -7.54 55.07
N PRO A 92 91.16 -7.51 54.47
CA PRO A 92 90.36 -8.71 54.35
C PRO A 92 90.72 -9.42 53.04
N ALA A 93 91.12 -10.66 53.23
CA ALA A 93 91.33 -11.67 52.22
C ALA A 93 90.11 -11.87 51.32
N SER A 94 90.39 -12.13 50.05
CA SER A 94 89.55 -12.88 49.14
C SER A 94 89.36 -14.32 49.66
N SER A 95 88.20 -14.65 50.22
CA SER A 95 87.66 -16.02 50.26
C SER A 95 86.24 -16.01 50.82
N ASP A 96 85.24 -16.14 49.95
CA ASP A 96 83.93 -16.71 50.33
C ASP A 96 83.11 -17.13 49.10
N ALA A 97 83.72 -17.94 48.25
CA ALA A 97 82.97 -18.70 47.25
C ALA A 97 83.56 -20.11 47.17
N SER A 98 82.95 -21.03 47.92
CA SER A 98 83.21 -22.46 47.76
C SER A 98 82.60 -22.93 46.43
N PRO A 99 83.22 -23.88 45.71
CA PRO A 99 82.64 -24.47 44.49
C PRO A 99 81.18 -24.94 44.66
N TRP A 100 80.79 -25.34 45.88
CA TRP A 100 79.40 -25.70 46.21
C TRP A 100 78.46 -24.49 46.26
N SER A 101 78.87 -23.38 46.88
CA SER A 101 78.08 -22.14 46.93
C SER A 101 77.93 -21.48 45.56
N GLU A 102 78.96 -21.58 44.70
CA GLU A 102 78.91 -21.09 43.32
C GLU A 102 77.94 -21.92 42.47
N ALA A 103 77.94 -23.24 42.62
CA ALA A 103 76.99 -24.13 41.94
C ALA A 103 75.53 -23.83 42.36
N GLN A 104 75.31 -23.45 43.61
CA GLN A 104 73.99 -23.10 44.15
C GLN A 104 73.51 -21.72 43.67
N LEU A 105 74.39 -20.72 43.65
CA LEU A 105 74.14 -19.43 43.00
C LEU A 105 73.88 -19.60 41.49
N ALA A 106 74.61 -20.49 40.81
CA ALA A 106 74.38 -20.79 39.40
C ALA A 106 73.00 -21.43 39.16
N LYS A 107 72.55 -22.30 40.07
CA LYS A 107 71.20 -22.86 40.04
C LYS A 107 70.12 -21.77 40.22
N LEU A 108 70.25 -20.92 41.24
CA LEU A 108 69.30 -19.82 41.47
C LEU A 108 69.29 -18.81 40.32
N ARG A 109 70.46 -18.53 39.73
CA ARG A 109 70.57 -17.70 38.54
C ARG A 109 69.82 -18.30 37.35
N LYS A 110 69.95 -19.61 37.14
CA LYS A 110 69.25 -20.32 36.06
C LYS A 110 67.74 -20.26 36.26
N GLU A 111 67.26 -20.48 37.49
CA GLU A 111 65.84 -20.36 37.84
C GLU A 111 65.30 -18.94 37.58
N ALA A 112 66.02 -17.91 38.00
CA ALA A 112 65.66 -16.52 37.72
C ALA A 112 65.59 -16.24 36.21
N GLN A 113 66.53 -16.77 35.42
CA GLN A 113 66.55 -16.64 33.96
C GLN A 113 65.39 -17.38 33.28
N GLU A 114 64.98 -18.54 33.79
CA GLU A 114 63.83 -19.29 33.27
C GLU A 114 62.51 -18.54 33.49
N VAL A 115 62.30 -17.96 34.69
CA VAL A 115 61.12 -17.13 34.97
C VAL A 115 61.15 -15.84 34.14
N LEU A 116 62.31 -15.20 34.01
CA LEU A 116 62.46 -14.00 33.20
C LEU A 116 62.16 -14.28 31.72
N ALA A 117 62.58 -15.43 31.18
CA ALA A 117 62.26 -15.82 29.81
C ALA A 117 60.75 -15.96 29.59
N GLN A 118 60.03 -16.60 30.53
CA GLN A 118 58.56 -16.70 30.49
C GLN A 118 57.87 -15.34 30.61
N LEU A 119 58.42 -14.45 31.45
CA LEU A 119 57.93 -13.09 31.62
C LEU A 119 58.05 -12.29 30.32
N LEU A 120 59.22 -12.32 29.67
CA LEU A 120 59.46 -11.61 28.41
C LEU A 120 58.61 -12.15 27.25
N ASP A 121 58.39 -13.47 27.20
CA ASP A 121 57.48 -14.10 26.24
C ASP A 121 56.03 -13.62 26.46
N THR A 122 55.56 -13.65 27.71
CA THR A 122 54.21 -13.15 28.06
C THR A 122 54.07 -11.65 27.78
N GLN A 123 55.10 -10.86 28.09
CA GLN A 123 55.16 -9.43 27.79
C GLN A 123 55.03 -9.17 26.30
N SER A 124 55.84 -9.85 25.48
CA SER A 124 55.83 -9.69 24.02
C SER A 124 54.45 -10.03 23.45
N GLY A 125 53.84 -11.13 23.90
CA GLY A 125 52.48 -11.49 23.48
C GLY A 125 51.40 -10.49 23.88
N LEU A 126 51.55 -9.81 25.02
CA LEU A 126 50.63 -8.74 25.44
C LEU A 126 50.86 -7.43 24.66
N GLU A 127 52.11 -7.10 24.36
CA GLU A 127 52.49 -5.93 23.56
C GLU A 127 51.98 -6.05 22.11
N GLU A 128 52.11 -7.24 21.50
CA GLU A 128 51.50 -7.56 20.20
C GLU A 128 49.98 -7.37 20.19
N ARG A 129 49.35 -7.48 21.37
CA ARG A 129 47.91 -7.31 21.61
C ARG A 129 47.58 -5.93 22.18
N ALA A 130 48.49 -4.96 22.02
CA ALA A 130 48.33 -3.56 22.41
C ALA A 130 47.93 -3.32 23.88
N VAL A 131 48.44 -4.12 24.82
CA VAL A 131 48.15 -3.98 26.27
C VAL A 131 48.36 -2.58 26.82
N GLN A 132 49.29 -1.83 26.25
CA GLN A 132 49.58 -0.43 26.60
C GLN A 132 48.41 0.52 26.31
N ARG A 133 47.48 0.14 25.42
CA ARG A 133 46.30 0.94 25.08
C ARG A 133 45.06 0.54 25.87
N TRP A 134 44.84 -0.75 26.11
CA TRP A 134 43.62 -1.24 26.76
C TRP A 134 43.77 -1.52 28.27
N ALA A 135 44.99 -1.73 28.77
CA ALA A 135 45.28 -1.88 30.20
C ALA A 135 46.62 -1.22 30.61
N PRO A 136 46.82 0.09 30.34
CA PRO A 136 48.09 0.77 30.59
C PRO A 136 48.53 0.68 32.05
N GLN A 137 47.63 0.94 33.00
CA GLN A 137 47.98 1.01 34.42
C GLN A 137 48.44 -0.34 34.97
N GLN A 138 47.76 -1.42 34.58
CA GLN A 138 48.09 -2.78 35.02
C GLN A 138 49.40 -3.26 34.38
N PHE A 139 49.64 -2.90 33.11
CA PHE A 139 50.88 -3.24 32.43
C PHE A 139 52.09 -2.48 33.00
N ASP A 140 51.94 -1.19 33.30
CA ASP A 140 52.97 -0.38 33.94
C ASP A 140 53.33 -0.92 35.34
N ALA A 141 52.33 -1.38 36.10
CA ALA A 141 52.59 -2.04 37.38
C ALA A 141 53.39 -3.36 37.23
N ALA A 142 53.08 -4.16 36.20
CA ALA A 142 53.80 -5.40 35.90
C ALA A 142 55.25 -5.16 35.48
N THR A 143 55.48 -4.16 34.63
CA THR A 143 56.83 -3.77 34.19
C THR A 143 57.65 -3.17 35.33
N ALA A 144 57.03 -2.43 36.26
CA ALA A 144 57.71 -1.94 37.47
C ALA A 144 58.16 -3.10 38.39
N SER A 145 57.33 -4.13 38.58
CA SER A 145 57.70 -5.35 39.31
C SER A 145 58.88 -6.07 38.66
N ALA A 146 58.90 -6.15 37.33
CA ALA A 146 60.01 -6.71 36.56
C ALA A 146 61.31 -5.91 36.75
N GLY A 147 61.24 -4.58 36.65
CA GLY A 147 62.39 -3.69 36.85
C GLY A 147 62.98 -3.75 38.27
N ALA A 148 62.14 -3.96 39.28
CA ALA A 148 62.62 -4.24 40.64
C ALA A 148 63.37 -5.59 40.72
N GLY A 149 62.93 -6.60 39.97
CA GLY A 149 63.63 -7.87 39.82
C GLY A 149 65.01 -7.73 39.17
N ASP A 150 65.13 -6.89 38.13
CA ASP A 150 66.40 -6.61 37.45
C ASP A 150 67.45 -6.01 38.39
N GLU A 151 67.04 -5.10 39.27
CA GLU A 151 67.96 -4.48 40.24
C GLU A 151 68.49 -5.50 41.27
N LEU A 152 67.62 -6.40 41.74
CA LEU A 152 67.99 -7.51 42.61
C LEU A 152 68.90 -8.52 41.88
N TYR A 153 68.66 -8.77 40.60
CA TYR A 153 69.49 -9.64 39.78
C TYR A 153 70.91 -9.09 39.59
N ARG A 154 71.06 -7.78 39.33
CA ARG A 154 72.37 -7.10 39.19
C ARG A 154 73.20 -7.20 40.46
N THR A 155 72.56 -7.15 41.62
CA THR A 155 73.21 -7.29 42.94
C THR A 155 73.40 -8.75 43.37
N ARG A 156 73.17 -9.72 42.47
CA ARG A 156 73.30 -11.18 42.67
C ARG A 156 72.32 -11.77 43.71
N GLN A 157 71.25 -11.06 44.05
CA GLN A 157 70.19 -11.54 44.95
C GLN A 157 69.17 -12.39 44.18
N TYR A 158 69.62 -13.53 43.62
CA TYR A 158 68.82 -14.28 42.64
C TYR A 158 67.50 -14.85 43.19
N GLU A 159 67.42 -15.19 44.47
CA GLU A 159 66.17 -15.67 45.09
C GLU A 159 65.11 -14.56 45.15
N ALA A 160 65.49 -13.37 45.64
CA ALA A 160 64.60 -12.21 45.69
C ALA A 160 64.23 -11.71 44.28
N ALA A 161 65.19 -11.73 43.34
CA ALA A 161 64.93 -11.43 41.93
C ALA A 161 63.90 -12.40 41.33
N THR A 162 64.04 -13.71 41.59
CA THR A 162 63.08 -14.73 41.13
C THR A 162 61.68 -14.48 41.68
N ALA A 163 61.55 -14.10 42.96
CA ALA A 163 60.25 -13.76 43.55
C ALA A 163 59.59 -12.56 42.84
N ARG A 164 60.35 -11.50 42.53
CA ARG A 164 59.86 -10.34 41.78
C ARG A 164 59.50 -10.65 40.34
N TYR A 165 60.29 -11.46 39.64
CA TYR A 165 59.93 -11.92 38.31
C TYR A 165 58.67 -12.78 38.31
N ARG A 166 58.45 -13.63 39.33
CA ARG A 166 57.21 -14.40 39.48
C ARG A 166 56.00 -13.51 39.74
N GLU A 167 56.15 -12.47 40.56
CA GLU A 167 55.11 -11.46 40.80
C GLU A 167 54.73 -10.74 39.50
N ALA A 168 55.72 -10.26 38.74
CA ALA A 168 55.49 -9.63 37.44
C ALA A 168 54.82 -10.59 36.44
N LEU A 169 55.25 -11.86 36.41
CA LEU A 169 54.69 -12.87 35.52
C LEU A 169 53.22 -13.16 35.87
N GLN A 170 52.88 -13.24 37.15
CA GLN A 170 51.49 -13.40 37.60
C GLN A 170 50.62 -12.20 37.20
N GLN A 171 51.13 -10.98 37.34
CA GLN A 171 50.43 -9.76 36.91
C GLN A 171 50.19 -9.76 35.38
N MET A 172 51.18 -10.17 34.58
CA MET A 172 51.02 -10.30 33.13
C MET A 172 50.08 -11.44 32.72
N GLN A 173 50.10 -12.58 33.42
CA GLN A 173 49.16 -13.67 33.18
C GLN A 173 47.72 -13.25 33.45
N ALA A 174 47.48 -12.48 34.52
CA ALA A 174 46.16 -11.91 34.80
C ALA A 174 45.68 -10.97 33.68
N LEU A 175 46.58 -10.17 33.08
CA LEU A 175 46.26 -9.37 31.90
C LEU A 175 45.87 -10.25 30.71
N ARG A 176 46.63 -11.32 30.46
CA ARG A 176 46.30 -12.26 29.37
C ARG A 176 44.93 -12.92 29.57
N GLU A 177 44.55 -13.23 30.80
CA GLU A 177 43.23 -13.78 31.14
C GLU A 177 42.11 -12.73 31.03
N ALA A 178 42.41 -11.45 31.23
CA ALA A 178 41.44 -10.35 31.08
C ALA A 178 41.19 -9.94 29.61
N LEU A 179 42.12 -10.28 28.70
CA LEU A 179 42.07 -9.88 27.29
C LEU A 179 40.73 -10.18 26.60
N PRO A 180 40.14 -11.40 26.70
CA PRO A 180 38.85 -11.68 26.04
C PRO A 180 37.71 -10.77 26.52
N GLY A 181 37.66 -10.48 27.82
CA GLY A 181 36.65 -9.57 28.38
C GLY A 181 36.82 -8.13 27.90
N ALA A 182 38.06 -7.66 27.78
CA ALA A 182 38.37 -6.35 27.22
C ALA A 182 37.97 -6.25 25.73
N VAL A 183 38.18 -7.33 24.95
CA VAL A 183 37.73 -7.40 23.56
C VAL A 183 36.19 -7.35 23.48
N ASP A 184 35.49 -8.13 24.29
CA ASP A 184 34.02 -8.15 24.30
C ASP A 184 33.41 -6.79 24.65
N GLU A 185 33.98 -6.11 25.65
CA GLU A 185 33.57 -4.76 26.02
C GLU A 185 33.77 -3.77 24.86
N LEU A 186 34.94 -3.82 24.22
CA LEU A 186 35.26 -2.93 23.10
C LEU A 186 34.41 -3.23 21.85
N LEU A 187 34.05 -4.49 21.59
CA LEU A 187 33.08 -4.87 20.56
C LEU A 187 31.70 -4.26 20.82
N GLN A 188 31.24 -4.26 22.08
CA GLN A 188 29.98 -3.63 22.46
C GLN A 188 30.05 -2.11 22.30
N GLN A 189 31.14 -1.47 22.72
CA GLN A 189 31.36 -0.03 22.54
C GLN A 189 31.37 0.35 21.06
N ALA A 190 32.07 -0.40 20.20
CA ALA A 190 32.09 -0.17 18.76
C ALA A 190 30.68 -0.28 18.15
N ARG A 191 29.91 -1.31 18.55
CA ARG A 191 28.53 -1.49 18.10
C ARG A 191 27.63 -0.33 18.55
N GLN A 192 27.71 0.07 19.80
CA GLN A 192 26.93 1.19 20.34
C GLN A 192 27.30 2.51 19.65
N ALA A 193 28.58 2.75 19.39
CA ALA A 193 29.03 3.92 18.66
C ALA A 193 28.43 3.96 17.24
N ILE A 194 28.44 2.83 16.52
CA ILE A 194 27.80 2.72 15.21
C ILE A 194 26.30 2.98 15.31
N ASP A 195 25.61 2.33 16.24
CA ASP A 195 24.15 2.44 16.39
C ASP A 195 23.71 3.86 16.82
N ASN A 196 24.57 4.59 17.53
CA ASN A 196 24.38 5.99 17.93
C ASN A 196 24.81 7.00 16.86
N GLY A 197 25.47 6.56 15.77
CA GLY A 197 26.00 7.46 14.75
C GLY A 197 27.32 8.16 15.11
N ASP A 198 28.01 7.74 16.16
CA ASP A 198 29.32 8.27 16.53
C ASP A 198 30.44 7.61 15.71
N THR A 199 30.73 8.20 14.56
CA THR A 199 31.77 7.72 13.64
C THR A 199 33.16 7.74 14.26
N SER A 200 33.44 8.72 15.14
CA SER A 200 34.75 8.85 15.76
C SER A 200 34.97 7.74 16.78
N ALA A 201 34.04 7.56 17.71
CA ALA A 201 34.13 6.51 18.73
C ALA A 201 34.15 5.11 18.10
N ALA A 202 33.35 4.88 17.06
CA ALA A 202 33.35 3.61 16.34
C ALA A 202 34.71 3.31 15.70
N THR A 203 35.31 4.30 15.03
CA THR A 203 36.62 4.13 14.37
C THR A 203 37.72 3.85 15.40
N THR A 204 37.77 4.63 16.49
CA THR A 204 38.75 4.43 17.56
C THR A 204 38.65 3.05 18.21
N ALA A 205 37.43 2.58 18.48
CA ALA A 205 37.21 1.26 19.06
C ALA A 205 37.62 0.14 18.10
N LEU A 206 37.29 0.25 16.81
CA LEU A 206 37.63 -0.76 15.80
C LEU A 206 39.12 -0.83 15.48
N GLU A 207 39.83 0.30 15.51
CA GLU A 207 41.28 0.34 15.36
C GLU A 207 42.00 -0.37 16.52
N LEU A 208 41.54 -0.16 17.76
CA LEU A 208 42.08 -0.84 18.93
C LEU A 208 41.73 -2.35 18.90
N LEU A 209 40.50 -2.72 18.53
CA LEU A 209 40.12 -4.13 18.32
C LEU A 209 41.01 -4.83 17.30
N GLY A 210 41.33 -4.16 16.18
CA GLY A 210 42.22 -4.72 15.15
C GLY A 210 43.65 -4.98 15.63
N GLN A 211 44.10 -4.26 16.67
CA GLN A 211 45.39 -4.51 17.32
C GLN A 211 45.30 -5.59 18.41
N MET A 212 44.17 -5.65 19.12
CA MET A 212 43.95 -6.64 20.19
C MET A 212 43.64 -8.04 19.64
N GLU A 213 42.83 -8.16 18.59
CA GLU A 213 42.44 -9.45 18.03
C GLU A 213 42.10 -9.33 16.53
N PRO A 214 43.12 -9.32 15.65
CA PRO A 214 42.92 -9.11 14.21
C PRO A 214 42.08 -10.19 13.53
N GLU A 215 42.05 -11.40 14.10
CA GLU A 215 41.29 -12.55 13.59
C GLU A 215 39.88 -12.67 14.18
N ASN A 216 39.42 -11.69 14.96
CA ASN A 216 38.07 -11.72 15.53
C ASN A 216 37.00 -11.66 14.43
N ALA A 217 36.15 -12.68 14.36
CA ALA A 217 35.15 -12.82 13.31
C ALA A 217 34.13 -11.64 13.26
N ALA A 218 33.88 -10.96 14.39
CA ALA A 218 32.96 -9.83 14.46
C ALA A 218 33.57 -8.51 13.95
N LEU A 219 34.90 -8.39 13.95
CA LEU A 219 35.60 -7.15 13.59
C LEU A 219 35.31 -6.72 12.15
N ALA A 220 35.43 -7.64 11.19
CA ALA A 220 35.20 -7.35 9.77
C ALA A 220 33.77 -6.83 9.52
N ALA A 221 32.77 -7.42 10.17
CA ALA A 221 31.37 -7.00 10.04
C ALA A 221 31.14 -5.59 10.61
N LEU A 222 31.73 -5.27 11.77
CA LEU A 222 31.61 -3.94 12.37
C LEU A 222 32.38 -2.87 11.57
N GLN A 223 33.54 -3.21 11.01
CA GLN A 223 34.30 -2.33 10.12
C GLN A 223 33.51 -1.98 8.86
N GLN A 224 32.84 -2.95 8.25
CA GLN A 224 31.98 -2.70 7.10
C GLN A 224 30.81 -1.78 7.44
N ARG A 225 30.15 -1.99 8.60
CA ARG A 225 29.07 -1.12 9.08
C ARG A 225 29.58 0.31 9.33
N ALA A 226 30.71 0.46 10.03
CA ALA A 226 31.31 1.75 10.31
C ALA A 226 31.70 2.50 9.03
N ALA A 227 32.19 1.81 8.00
CA ALA A 227 32.54 2.42 6.71
C ALA A 227 31.32 3.01 5.97
N GLN A 228 30.13 2.43 6.13
CA GLN A 228 28.89 2.94 5.52
C GLN A 228 28.19 3.99 6.38
N LEU A 229 28.54 4.11 7.66
CA LEU A 229 27.86 4.97 8.63
C LEU A 229 27.76 6.44 8.20
N PRO A 230 28.80 7.11 7.67
CA PRO A 230 28.68 8.52 7.25
C PRO A 230 27.63 8.71 6.14
N ARG A 231 27.56 7.76 5.19
CA ARG A 231 26.58 7.81 4.10
C ARG A 231 25.16 7.54 4.62
N LEU A 232 25.02 6.60 5.57
CA LEU A 232 23.75 6.33 6.23
C LEU A 232 23.24 7.57 6.97
N LEU A 233 24.08 8.22 7.78
CA LEU A 233 23.71 9.42 8.54
C LEU A 233 23.26 10.56 7.61
N ALA A 234 23.99 10.81 6.52
CA ALA A 234 23.59 11.81 5.53
C ALA A 234 22.23 11.50 4.88
N LEU A 235 21.88 10.23 4.67
CA LEU A 235 20.55 9.83 4.18
C LEU A 235 19.47 10.06 5.24
N LEU A 236 19.74 9.75 6.52
CA LEU A 236 18.81 10.00 7.62
C LEU A 236 18.51 11.50 7.78
N GLU A 237 19.54 12.35 7.71
CA GLU A 237 19.38 13.81 7.79
C GLU A 237 18.54 14.35 6.64
N ARG A 238 18.82 13.91 5.41
CA ARG A 238 18.04 14.30 4.22
C ARG A 238 16.59 13.80 4.30
N ALA A 239 16.37 12.60 4.83
CA ALA A 239 15.03 12.07 5.04
C ALA A 239 14.26 12.89 6.06
N ALA A 240 14.90 13.28 7.17
CA ALA A 240 14.30 14.14 8.18
C ALA A 240 13.93 15.52 7.61
N ALA A 241 14.80 16.10 6.77
CA ALA A 241 14.51 17.36 6.09
C ALA A 241 13.33 17.23 5.10
N ALA A 242 13.27 16.14 4.32
CA ALA A 242 12.15 15.87 3.43
C ALA A 242 10.83 15.69 4.20
N GLU A 243 10.87 14.98 5.33
CA GLU A 243 9.72 14.81 6.20
C GLU A 243 9.23 16.15 6.80
N GLN A 244 10.14 17.01 7.26
CA GLN A 244 9.80 18.35 7.75
C GLN A 244 9.19 19.24 6.65
N ALA A 245 9.58 19.03 5.39
CA ALA A 245 8.99 19.69 4.25
C ALA A 245 7.63 19.09 3.81
N GLY A 246 7.18 18.00 4.47
CA GLY A 246 5.95 17.28 4.13
C GLY A 246 6.09 16.27 2.99
N ASP A 247 7.28 16.08 2.42
CA ASP A 247 7.56 15.09 1.38
C ASP A 247 7.82 13.71 2.01
N LEU A 248 6.74 13.07 2.48
CA LEU A 248 6.79 11.73 3.05
C LEU A 248 7.24 10.67 2.05
N ALA A 249 7.00 10.87 0.75
CA ALA A 249 7.39 9.93 -0.29
C ALA A 249 8.91 9.95 -0.51
N GLY A 250 9.50 11.14 -0.66
CA GLY A 250 10.94 11.32 -0.72
C GLY A 250 11.65 10.86 0.56
N ALA A 251 11.09 11.17 1.73
CA ALA A 251 11.62 10.71 3.01
C ALA A 251 11.64 9.17 3.11
N ALA A 252 10.55 8.49 2.75
CA ALA A 252 10.48 7.03 2.75
C ALA A 252 11.52 6.39 1.82
N GLN A 253 11.73 6.96 0.63
CA GLN A 253 12.71 6.46 -0.34
C GLN A 253 14.16 6.65 0.15
N LEU A 254 14.46 7.78 0.81
CA LEU A 254 15.78 8.02 1.42
C LEU A 254 16.04 7.06 2.59
N LEU A 255 15.02 6.80 3.42
CA LEU A 255 15.11 5.83 4.52
C LEU A 255 15.27 4.39 4.03
N GLU A 256 14.61 4.02 2.92
CA GLU A 256 14.81 2.71 2.28
C GLU A 256 16.27 2.51 1.83
N GLN A 257 16.86 3.54 1.22
CA GLN A 257 18.28 3.54 0.87
C GLN A 257 19.19 3.44 2.11
N ALA A 258 18.84 4.11 3.21
CA ALA A 258 19.59 4.04 4.46
C ALA A 258 19.54 2.62 5.07
N VAL A 259 18.36 1.99 5.10
CA VAL A 259 18.17 0.61 5.57
C VAL A 259 18.92 -0.38 4.68
N ALA A 260 19.02 -0.13 3.38
CA ALA A 260 19.81 -0.98 2.48
C ALA A 260 21.33 -0.92 2.76
N LEU A 261 21.84 0.19 3.32
CA LEU A 261 23.25 0.31 3.70
C LEU A 261 23.59 -0.44 4.99
N ASP A 262 22.72 -0.37 6.00
CA ASP A 262 22.83 -1.14 7.24
C ASP A 262 21.43 -1.55 7.75
N PRO A 263 20.98 -2.77 7.40
CA PRO A 263 19.67 -3.27 7.84
C PRO A 263 19.53 -3.40 9.37
N ASN A 264 20.65 -3.46 10.09
CA ASN A 264 20.67 -3.62 11.54
C ASN A 264 20.73 -2.29 12.29
N HIS A 265 20.84 -1.15 11.59
CA HIS A 265 20.89 0.15 12.25
C HIS A 265 19.52 0.50 12.86
N PRO A 266 19.41 0.72 14.19
CA PRO A 266 18.12 0.87 14.87
C PRO A 266 17.32 2.08 14.38
N SER A 267 17.98 3.23 14.18
CA SER A 267 17.32 4.44 13.68
C SER A 267 16.82 4.32 12.24
N GLY A 268 17.52 3.62 11.35
CA GLY A 268 17.10 3.48 9.95
C GLY A 268 15.79 2.70 9.83
N ALA A 269 15.74 1.50 10.42
CA ALA A 269 14.57 0.63 10.36
C ALA A 269 13.33 1.27 11.03
N SER A 270 13.49 1.84 12.22
CA SER A 270 12.39 2.46 12.97
C SER A 270 11.82 3.69 12.26
N GLN A 271 12.68 4.56 11.72
CA GLN A 271 12.23 5.72 10.95
C GLN A 271 11.55 5.30 9.65
N TRP A 272 12.12 4.34 8.91
CA TRP A 272 11.51 3.83 7.68
C TRP A 272 10.10 3.29 7.93
N GLN A 273 9.92 2.48 8.98
CA GLN A 273 8.61 1.91 9.33
C GLN A 273 7.59 3.02 9.67
N ARG A 274 8.00 4.00 10.49
CA ARG A 274 7.15 5.12 10.91
C ARG A 274 6.73 5.99 9.72
N VAL A 275 7.70 6.43 8.91
CA VAL A 275 7.44 7.31 7.76
C VAL A 275 6.64 6.57 6.67
N SER A 276 6.95 5.30 6.41
CA SER A 276 6.18 4.49 5.46
C SER A 276 4.73 4.28 5.91
N ALA A 277 4.49 4.10 7.22
CA ALA A 277 3.14 4.02 7.77
C ALA A 277 2.38 5.35 7.67
N ALA A 278 3.06 6.47 7.91
CA ALA A 278 2.51 7.81 7.73
C ALA A 278 2.14 8.07 6.25
N LEU A 279 3.04 7.74 5.31
CA LEU A 279 2.82 7.84 3.88
C LEU A 279 1.62 7.00 3.42
N ARG A 280 1.51 5.74 3.89
CA ARG A 280 0.35 4.88 3.58
C ARG A 280 -0.95 5.52 4.09
N SER A 281 -0.95 6.07 5.30
CA SER A 281 -2.13 6.74 5.86
C SER A 281 -2.50 8.01 5.07
N GLN A 282 -1.52 8.83 4.68
CA GLN A 282 -1.74 10.02 3.85
C GLN A 282 -2.33 9.65 2.48
N ARG A 283 -1.75 8.65 1.82
CA ARG A 283 -2.25 8.15 0.52
C ARG A 283 -3.65 7.57 0.64
N PHE A 284 -3.94 6.86 1.73
CA PHE A 284 -5.28 6.35 2.02
C PHE A 284 -6.29 7.49 2.13
N SER A 285 -6.00 8.50 2.97
CA SER A 285 -6.88 9.67 3.13
C SER A 285 -7.07 10.42 1.81
N THR A 286 -6.01 10.58 1.01
CA THR A 286 -6.08 11.22 -0.30
C THR A 286 -6.99 10.45 -1.25
N ALA A 287 -6.81 9.14 -1.35
CA ALA A 287 -7.66 8.28 -2.19
C ALA A 287 -9.13 8.27 -1.73
N MET A 288 -9.39 8.29 -0.42
CA MET A 288 -10.75 8.45 0.11
C MET A 288 -11.36 9.79 -0.28
N SER A 289 -10.63 10.90 -0.13
CA SER A 289 -11.10 12.24 -0.51
C SER A 289 -11.35 12.37 -2.02
N GLU A 290 -10.47 11.80 -2.85
CA GLU A 290 -10.67 11.71 -4.30
C GLU A 290 -11.95 10.92 -4.63
N GLY A 291 -12.18 9.81 -3.94
CA GLY A 291 -13.37 8.97 -4.13
C GLY A 291 -14.67 9.70 -3.82
N TYR A 292 -14.74 10.39 -2.69
CA TYR A 292 -15.92 11.19 -2.35
C TYR A 292 -16.11 12.37 -3.31
N SER A 293 -15.02 13.05 -3.72
CA SER A 293 -15.12 14.13 -4.71
C SER A 293 -15.65 13.65 -6.06
N ALA A 294 -15.28 12.44 -6.49
CA ALA A 294 -15.78 11.85 -7.72
C ALA A 294 -17.25 11.41 -7.56
N LEU A 295 -17.62 10.84 -6.42
CA LEU A 295 -19.00 10.46 -6.11
C LEU A 295 -19.94 11.68 -6.15
N ASP A 296 -19.54 12.80 -5.54
CA ASP A 296 -20.31 14.07 -5.56
C ASP A 296 -20.53 14.60 -6.97
N LYS A 297 -19.59 14.34 -7.90
CA LYS A 297 -19.69 14.74 -9.31
C LYS A 297 -20.51 13.75 -10.15
N GLY A 298 -20.93 12.62 -9.58
CA GLY A 298 -21.56 11.51 -10.32
C GLY A 298 -20.59 10.70 -11.18
N ASP A 299 -19.27 10.87 -10.98
CA ASP A 299 -18.24 10.04 -11.61
C ASP A 299 -18.06 8.74 -10.82
N PHE A 300 -18.97 7.80 -11.04
CA PHE A 300 -18.97 6.52 -10.31
C PHE A 300 -17.75 5.64 -10.61
N ASP A 301 -17.21 5.71 -11.83
CA ASP A 301 -16.02 4.96 -12.20
C ASP A 301 -14.77 5.54 -11.54
N GLY A 302 -14.60 6.86 -11.55
CA GLY A 302 -13.54 7.54 -10.83
C GLY A 302 -13.62 7.29 -9.32
N ALA A 303 -14.82 7.37 -8.74
CA ALA A 303 -15.06 7.11 -7.32
C ALA A 303 -14.65 5.68 -6.93
N ARG A 304 -15.12 4.69 -7.70
CA ARG A 304 -14.78 3.27 -7.49
C ARG A 304 -13.27 3.04 -7.56
N GLN A 305 -12.60 3.56 -8.58
CA GLN A 305 -11.14 3.41 -8.71
C GLN A 305 -10.39 4.02 -7.53
N ALA A 306 -10.81 5.19 -7.05
CA ALA A 306 -10.19 5.85 -5.90
C ALA A 306 -10.39 5.06 -4.60
N PHE A 307 -11.60 4.58 -4.31
CA PHE A 307 -11.85 3.75 -3.13
C PHE A 307 -11.17 2.36 -3.21
N GLU A 308 -11.05 1.77 -4.41
CA GLU A 308 -10.24 0.55 -4.60
C GLU A 308 -8.75 0.79 -4.32
N ARG A 309 -8.20 1.95 -4.72
CA ARG A 309 -6.83 2.34 -4.34
C ARG A 309 -6.69 2.47 -2.82
N ALA A 310 -7.67 3.09 -2.15
CA ALA A 310 -7.69 3.19 -0.69
C ALA A 310 -7.71 1.80 -0.03
N ALA A 311 -8.56 0.88 -0.50
CA ALA A 311 -8.66 -0.49 0.00
C ALA A 311 -7.35 -1.29 -0.15
N ARG A 312 -6.57 -1.04 -1.20
CA ARG A 312 -5.24 -1.68 -1.38
C ARG A 312 -4.17 -1.12 -0.44
N LEU A 313 -4.31 0.11 0.04
CA LEU A 313 -3.35 0.74 0.96
C LEU A 313 -3.54 0.29 2.41
N ARG A 314 -4.77 -0.09 2.77
CA ARG A 314 -5.14 -0.61 4.09
C ARG A 314 -6.07 -1.79 3.92
N GLU A 315 -5.51 -2.99 4.00
CA GLU A 315 -6.28 -4.23 4.01
C GLU A 315 -7.34 -4.19 5.11
N ASN A 316 -8.53 -4.70 4.80
CA ASN A 316 -9.69 -4.73 5.71
C ASN A 316 -10.15 -3.36 6.25
N SER A 317 -9.94 -2.26 5.51
CA SER A 317 -10.56 -0.98 5.84
C SER A 317 -12.08 -1.05 5.66
N ALA A 318 -12.81 -0.97 6.78
CA ALA A 318 -14.27 -0.89 6.78
C ALA A 318 -14.77 0.35 6.05
N GLU A 319 -14.06 1.47 6.19
CA GLU A 319 -14.41 2.75 5.56
C GLU A 319 -14.36 2.67 4.03
N ALA A 320 -13.29 2.09 3.47
CA ALA A 320 -13.18 1.90 2.03
C ALA A 320 -14.22 0.89 1.50
N ALA A 321 -14.51 -0.17 2.26
CA ALA A 321 -15.54 -1.14 1.90
C ALA A 321 -16.95 -0.52 1.89
N SER A 322 -17.29 0.27 2.91
CA SER A 322 -18.55 1.01 2.96
C SER A 322 -18.67 2.02 1.82
N ALA A 323 -17.61 2.77 1.51
CA ALA A 323 -17.62 3.72 0.42
C ALA A 323 -17.81 3.04 -0.96
N LEU A 324 -17.20 1.87 -1.19
CA LEU A 324 -17.43 1.08 -2.40
C LEU A 324 -18.88 0.61 -2.52
N GLN A 325 -19.51 0.20 -1.41
CA GLN A 325 -20.93 -0.16 -1.38
C GLN A 325 -21.83 1.05 -1.66
N GLU A 326 -21.48 2.22 -1.13
CA GLU A 326 -22.21 3.47 -1.38
C GLU A 326 -22.15 3.87 -2.85
N VAL A 327 -20.96 3.83 -3.48
CA VAL A 327 -20.79 4.08 -4.93
C VAL A 327 -21.63 3.11 -5.75
N ALA A 328 -21.59 1.81 -5.43
CA ALA A 328 -22.37 0.80 -6.16
C ALA A 328 -23.89 1.06 -6.05
N SER A 329 -24.36 1.44 -4.86
CA SER A 329 -25.76 1.78 -4.61
C SER A 329 -26.17 3.04 -5.36
N ALA A 330 -25.34 4.08 -5.32
CA ALA A 330 -25.58 5.35 -6.02
C ALA A 330 -25.59 5.18 -7.55
N ALA A 331 -24.65 4.42 -8.10
CA ALA A 331 -24.59 4.11 -9.53
C ALA A 331 -25.84 3.33 -10.01
N THR A 332 -26.27 2.36 -9.20
CA THR A 332 -27.50 1.59 -9.45
C THR A 332 -28.72 2.50 -9.47
N ALA A 333 -28.89 3.34 -8.44
CA ALA A 333 -30.00 4.29 -8.35
C ALA A 333 -30.01 5.28 -9.52
N TRP A 334 -28.85 5.81 -9.91
CA TRP A 334 -28.72 6.71 -11.06
C TRP A 334 -29.11 6.04 -12.37
N CYS A 335 -28.65 4.80 -12.60
CA CYS A 335 -28.97 4.04 -13.80
C CYS A 335 -30.48 3.75 -13.89
N LEU A 336 -31.09 3.33 -12.78
CA LEU A 336 -32.53 3.11 -12.69
C LEU A 336 -33.33 4.39 -12.97
N ALA A 337 -32.94 5.53 -12.40
CA ALA A 337 -33.58 6.82 -12.65
C ALA A 337 -33.42 7.28 -14.11
N ALA A 338 -32.28 7.00 -14.75
CA ALA A 338 -32.07 7.27 -16.17
C ALA A 338 -32.96 6.39 -17.06
N LEU A 339 -33.08 5.09 -16.75
CA LEU A 339 -33.96 4.17 -17.45
C LEU A 339 -35.44 4.51 -17.27
N GLN A 340 -35.84 4.96 -16.07
CA GLN A 340 -37.19 5.43 -15.81
C GLN A 340 -37.56 6.62 -16.68
N ARG A 341 -36.70 7.66 -16.72
CA ARG A 341 -36.90 8.84 -17.57
C ARG A 341 -36.96 8.45 -19.04
N ARG A 342 -35.99 7.67 -19.52
CA ARG A 342 -35.96 7.19 -20.90
C ARG A 342 -37.21 6.41 -21.27
N GLY A 343 -37.66 5.48 -20.42
CA GLY A 343 -38.88 4.72 -20.64
C GLY A 343 -40.10 5.64 -20.78
N GLY A 344 -40.24 6.61 -19.87
CA GLY A 344 -41.31 7.61 -19.94
C GLY A 344 -41.28 8.47 -21.19
N ASP A 345 -40.10 8.95 -21.60
CA ASP A 345 -39.93 9.75 -22.83
C ASP A 345 -40.28 8.94 -24.08
N LEU A 346 -39.91 7.65 -24.12
CA LEU A 346 -40.24 6.73 -25.20
C LEU A 346 -41.75 6.46 -25.27
N GLU A 347 -42.41 6.28 -24.12
CA GLU A 347 -43.88 6.16 -24.07
C GLU A 347 -44.58 7.42 -24.60
N GLN A 348 -44.09 8.62 -24.24
CA GLN A 348 -44.63 9.90 -24.74
C GLN A 348 -44.47 10.04 -26.27
N GLN A 349 -43.39 9.48 -26.83
CA GLN A 349 -43.12 9.46 -28.26
C GLN A 349 -43.80 8.29 -28.99
N GLU A 350 -44.60 7.47 -28.28
CA GLU A 350 -45.21 6.24 -28.77
C GLU A 350 -44.22 5.22 -29.38
N GLN A 351 -42.97 5.27 -28.90
CA GLN A 351 -41.88 4.32 -29.18
C GLN A 351 -41.97 3.12 -28.23
N TRP A 352 -43.09 2.39 -28.33
CA TRP A 352 -43.49 1.39 -27.35
C TRP A 352 -42.52 0.20 -27.26
N ALA A 353 -41.95 -0.24 -28.38
CA ALA A 353 -41.00 -1.34 -28.39
C ALA A 353 -39.68 -0.96 -27.71
N GLU A 354 -39.15 0.24 -27.95
CA GLU A 354 -37.97 0.72 -27.23
C GLU A 354 -38.28 0.95 -25.74
N ALA A 355 -39.48 1.44 -25.39
CA ALA A 355 -39.91 1.63 -24.00
C ALA A 355 -39.92 0.29 -23.23
N VAL A 356 -40.44 -0.78 -23.84
CA VAL A 356 -40.34 -2.15 -23.30
C VAL A 356 -38.89 -2.51 -22.99
N GLY A 357 -37.97 -2.27 -23.94
CA GLY A 357 -36.55 -2.54 -23.74
C GLY A 357 -35.90 -1.72 -22.60
N ALA A 358 -36.32 -0.47 -22.39
CA ALA A 358 -35.84 0.35 -21.26
C ALA A 358 -36.30 -0.21 -19.90
N TYR A 359 -37.57 -0.61 -19.79
CA TYR A 359 -38.11 -1.19 -18.56
C TYR A 359 -37.59 -2.62 -18.29
N GLU A 360 -37.32 -3.42 -19.33
CA GLU A 360 -36.68 -4.72 -19.19
C GLU A 360 -35.27 -4.58 -18.60
N LYS A 361 -34.46 -3.65 -19.12
CA LYS A 361 -33.15 -3.33 -18.54
C LYS A 361 -33.23 -2.88 -17.09
N ALA A 362 -34.21 -2.04 -16.73
CA ALA A 362 -34.40 -1.61 -15.35
C ALA A 362 -34.72 -2.79 -14.42
N ARG A 363 -35.54 -3.74 -14.89
CA ARG A 363 -35.89 -4.95 -14.15
C ARG A 363 -34.74 -5.94 -14.04
N GLU A 364 -33.84 -5.99 -15.03
CA GLU A 364 -32.59 -6.78 -14.95
C GLU A 364 -31.67 -6.26 -13.84
N ILE A 365 -31.63 -4.94 -13.64
CA ILE A 365 -30.85 -4.31 -12.55
C ILE A 365 -31.50 -4.60 -11.19
N ASP A 366 -32.80 -4.33 -11.07
CA ASP A 366 -33.55 -4.61 -9.84
C ASP A 366 -34.99 -5.05 -10.18
N PRO A 367 -35.33 -6.33 -9.96
CA PRO A 367 -36.66 -6.84 -10.23
C PRO A 367 -37.78 -6.23 -9.37
N SER A 368 -37.44 -5.61 -8.23
CA SER A 368 -38.39 -5.09 -7.25
C SER A 368 -38.91 -3.69 -7.57
N VAL A 369 -38.28 -2.96 -8.51
CA VAL A 369 -38.65 -1.56 -8.79
C VAL A 369 -40.00 -1.45 -9.51
N LEU A 370 -40.95 -0.81 -8.85
CA LEU A 370 -42.35 -0.73 -9.29
C LEU A 370 -42.52 -0.02 -10.65
N PHE A 371 -41.74 1.03 -10.91
CA PHE A 371 -41.85 1.78 -12.17
C PHE A 371 -41.54 0.89 -13.38
N ALA A 372 -40.60 -0.05 -13.25
CA ALA A 372 -40.23 -0.96 -14.33
C ALA A 372 -41.32 -2.01 -14.53
N GLN A 373 -41.86 -2.58 -13.45
CA GLN A 373 -42.95 -3.56 -13.54
C GLN A 373 -44.19 -2.96 -14.21
N GLN A 374 -44.64 -1.78 -13.74
CA GLN A 374 -45.82 -1.10 -14.25
C GLN A 374 -45.60 -0.55 -15.66
N GLY A 375 -44.45 0.08 -15.92
CA GLY A 375 -44.08 0.58 -17.24
C GLY A 375 -44.02 -0.55 -18.27
N LEU A 376 -43.40 -1.68 -17.92
CA LEU A 376 -43.32 -2.85 -18.79
C LEU A 376 -44.69 -3.42 -19.12
N GLN A 377 -45.60 -3.54 -18.14
CA GLN A 377 -46.96 -4.01 -18.38
C GLN A 377 -47.69 -3.11 -19.39
N ARG A 378 -47.72 -1.79 -19.13
CA ARG A 378 -48.37 -0.82 -20.04
C ARG A 378 -47.75 -0.82 -21.43
N SER A 379 -46.42 -0.70 -21.49
CA SER A 379 -45.67 -0.60 -22.75
C SER A 379 -45.79 -1.87 -23.58
N ARG A 380 -45.85 -3.06 -22.99
CA ARG A 380 -46.02 -4.32 -23.75
C ARG A 380 -47.38 -4.43 -24.43
N GLU A 381 -48.44 -4.03 -23.75
CA GLU A 381 -49.79 -4.00 -24.33
C GLU A 381 -49.84 -3.05 -25.53
N ARG A 382 -49.26 -1.85 -25.36
CA ARG A 382 -49.17 -0.85 -26.42
C ARG A 382 -48.27 -1.27 -27.58
N ALA A 383 -47.11 -1.86 -27.31
CA ALA A 383 -46.20 -2.37 -28.32
C ALA A 383 -46.84 -3.50 -29.15
N ARG A 384 -47.63 -4.38 -28.51
CA ARG A 384 -48.37 -5.41 -29.23
C ARG A 384 -49.44 -4.80 -30.14
N LEU A 385 -50.18 -3.80 -29.67
CA LEU A 385 -51.18 -3.10 -30.46
C LEU A 385 -50.54 -2.37 -31.65
N ASP A 386 -49.50 -1.56 -31.39
CA ASP A 386 -48.73 -0.85 -32.41
C ASP A 386 -48.17 -1.82 -33.48
N GLY A 387 -47.55 -2.92 -33.06
CA GLY A 387 -47.03 -3.93 -33.98
C GLY A 387 -48.13 -4.64 -34.79
N GLN A 388 -49.34 -4.83 -34.24
CA GLN A 388 -50.48 -5.37 -34.99
C GLN A 388 -50.99 -4.36 -36.02
N LEU A 389 -51.10 -3.08 -35.66
CA LEU A 389 -51.54 -2.01 -36.55
C LEU A 389 -50.54 -1.81 -37.70
N ARG A 390 -49.24 -1.71 -37.40
CA ARG A 390 -48.19 -1.55 -38.43
C ARG A 390 -48.22 -2.68 -39.46
N ARG A 391 -48.28 -3.94 -39.03
CA ARG A 391 -48.38 -5.08 -39.95
C ARG A 391 -49.62 -5.04 -40.85
N ALA A 392 -50.75 -4.57 -40.32
CA ALA A 392 -51.98 -4.44 -41.10
C ALA A 392 -51.90 -3.28 -42.12
N ILE A 393 -51.18 -2.20 -41.77
CA ILE A 393 -50.93 -1.05 -42.65
C ILE A 393 -49.89 -1.38 -43.74
N GLU A 394 -48.85 -2.14 -43.41
CA GLU A 394 -47.75 -2.49 -44.32
C GLU A 394 -48.15 -3.52 -45.40
N ASP A 395 -49.20 -4.32 -45.18
CA ASP A 395 -49.71 -5.32 -46.14
C ASP A 395 -51.22 -5.17 -46.42
N PRO A 396 -51.63 -4.08 -47.09
CA PRO A 396 -53.04 -3.74 -47.28
C PRO A 396 -53.77 -4.71 -48.23
N LEU A 397 -53.04 -5.42 -49.10
CA LEU A 397 -53.63 -6.37 -50.06
C LEU A 397 -54.34 -7.51 -49.34
N ARG A 398 -53.88 -7.92 -48.14
CA ARG A 398 -54.52 -8.98 -47.36
C ARG A 398 -55.93 -8.63 -46.89
N LEU A 399 -56.27 -7.34 -46.84
CA LEU A 399 -57.62 -6.87 -46.48
C LEU A 399 -58.68 -7.28 -47.52
N SER A 400 -58.27 -7.79 -48.68
CA SER A 400 -59.17 -8.44 -49.64
C SER A 400 -59.94 -9.63 -49.08
N ASP A 401 -59.30 -10.37 -48.16
CA ASP A 401 -59.91 -11.55 -47.56
C ASP A 401 -60.88 -11.11 -46.47
N ALA A 402 -62.15 -11.51 -46.58
CA ALA A 402 -63.21 -11.09 -45.67
C ALA A 402 -62.91 -11.40 -44.19
N ARG A 403 -62.18 -12.49 -43.90
CA ARG A 403 -61.80 -12.84 -42.52
C ARG A 403 -60.71 -11.91 -41.99
N VAL A 404 -59.73 -11.57 -42.84
CA VAL A 404 -58.66 -10.63 -42.49
C VAL A 404 -59.23 -9.23 -42.31
N ALA A 405 -60.11 -8.79 -43.19
CA ALA A 405 -60.82 -7.52 -43.06
C ALA A 405 -61.64 -7.44 -41.77
N GLY A 406 -62.39 -8.49 -41.45
CA GLY A 406 -63.16 -8.58 -40.19
C GLY A 406 -62.26 -8.47 -38.96
N ALA A 407 -61.19 -9.28 -38.88
CA ALA A 407 -60.24 -9.23 -37.77
C ALA A 407 -59.51 -7.88 -37.65
N THR A 408 -59.23 -7.23 -38.79
CA THR A 408 -58.60 -5.90 -38.83
C THR A 408 -59.58 -4.80 -38.41
N ALA A 409 -60.88 -4.92 -38.72
CA ALA A 409 -61.91 -4.03 -38.22
C ALA A 409 -62.07 -4.12 -36.70
N GLU A 410 -61.99 -5.34 -36.13
CA GLU A 410 -61.95 -5.53 -34.68
C GLU A 410 -60.69 -4.94 -34.05
N LEU A 411 -59.53 -5.08 -34.70
CA LEU A 411 -58.28 -4.42 -34.28
C LEU A 411 -58.42 -2.90 -34.29
N LEU A 412 -59.01 -2.31 -35.33
CA LEU A 412 -59.30 -0.87 -35.42
C LEU A 412 -60.23 -0.40 -34.29
N GLN A 413 -61.27 -1.18 -33.97
CA GLN A 413 -62.17 -0.87 -32.85
C GLN A 413 -61.42 -0.88 -31.52
N ARG A 414 -60.56 -1.88 -31.27
CA ARG A 414 -59.69 -1.91 -30.07
C ARG A 414 -58.73 -0.73 -30.02
N ALA A 415 -58.13 -0.36 -31.15
CA ALA A 415 -57.23 0.79 -31.24
C ALA A 415 -57.93 2.11 -30.88
N ARG A 416 -59.16 2.32 -31.34
CA ARG A 416 -59.98 3.50 -31.01
C ARG A 416 -60.35 3.61 -29.53
N GLN A 417 -60.38 2.48 -28.81
CA GLN A 417 -60.65 2.44 -27.38
C GLN A 417 -59.38 2.60 -26.53
N ALA A 418 -58.20 2.55 -27.15
CA ALA A 418 -56.94 2.62 -26.44
C ALA A 418 -56.63 4.07 -26.01
N SER A 419 -56.44 4.26 -24.70
CA SER A 419 -56.09 5.55 -24.10
C SER A 419 -54.70 5.50 -23.47
N PRO A 420 -53.86 6.55 -23.61
CA PRO A 420 -54.11 7.74 -24.42
C PRO A 420 -53.97 7.46 -25.93
N THR A 421 -54.62 8.30 -26.74
CA THR A 421 -54.50 8.29 -28.21
C THR A 421 -53.51 9.36 -28.64
N GLY A 422 -52.23 9.00 -28.66
CA GLY A 422 -51.16 9.86 -29.15
C GLY A 422 -51.18 10.03 -30.67
N PRO A 423 -50.26 10.86 -31.21
CA PRO A 423 -50.22 11.20 -32.63
C PRO A 423 -49.95 9.99 -33.55
N VAL A 424 -49.07 9.07 -33.17
CA VAL A 424 -48.75 7.87 -33.93
C VAL A 424 -49.96 6.94 -33.96
N LEU A 425 -50.58 6.67 -32.81
CA LEU A 425 -51.78 5.82 -32.78
C LEU A 425 -52.93 6.45 -33.58
N ARG A 426 -53.12 7.77 -33.49
CA ARG A 426 -54.14 8.47 -34.26
C ARG A 426 -53.92 8.30 -35.77
N GLN A 427 -52.70 8.51 -36.24
CA GLN A 427 -52.35 8.31 -37.64
C GLN A 427 -52.55 6.86 -38.10
N GLN A 428 -52.21 5.88 -37.26
CA GLN A 428 -52.45 4.46 -37.55
C GLN A 428 -53.94 4.15 -37.66
N ILE A 429 -54.76 4.70 -36.77
CA ILE A 429 -56.23 4.54 -36.79
C ILE A 429 -56.80 5.12 -38.09
N GLU A 430 -56.41 6.33 -38.46
CA GLU A 430 -56.86 7.02 -39.68
C GLU A 430 -56.46 6.23 -40.93
N THR A 431 -55.18 5.86 -41.03
CA THR A 431 -54.64 5.10 -42.16
C THR A 431 -55.36 3.76 -42.32
N LEU A 432 -55.51 3.00 -41.22
CA LEU A 432 -56.14 1.69 -41.27
C LEU A 432 -57.64 1.77 -41.59
N GLN A 433 -58.32 2.83 -41.15
CA GLN A 433 -59.71 3.09 -41.52
C GLN A 433 -59.86 3.32 -43.03
N GLU A 434 -59.01 4.15 -43.64
CA GLU A 434 -59.04 4.38 -45.08
C GLU A 434 -58.74 3.10 -45.87
N LEU A 435 -57.75 2.32 -45.44
CA LEU A 435 -57.39 1.04 -46.07
C LEU A 435 -58.56 0.04 -46.03
N LEU A 436 -59.27 -0.05 -44.91
CA LEU A 436 -60.45 -0.92 -44.79
C LEU A 436 -61.63 -0.45 -45.66
N GLN A 437 -61.86 0.86 -45.75
CA GLN A 437 -62.88 1.42 -46.64
C GLN A 437 -62.59 1.08 -48.10
N ARG A 438 -61.35 1.36 -48.56
CA ARG A 438 -60.92 1.02 -49.91
C ARG A 438 -60.99 -0.48 -50.17
N ALA A 439 -60.57 -1.34 -49.23
CA ALA A 439 -60.65 -2.79 -49.41
C ALA A 439 -62.09 -3.33 -49.57
N ALA A 440 -63.09 -2.61 -49.06
CA ALA A 440 -64.49 -2.99 -49.17
C ALA A 440 -65.13 -2.61 -50.52
N GLU A 441 -64.57 -1.61 -51.21
CA GLU A 441 -65.08 -1.10 -52.49
C GLU A 441 -64.77 -2.07 -53.65
N PRO A 442 -65.78 -2.51 -54.41
CA PRO A 442 -65.56 -3.36 -55.58
C PRO A 442 -64.97 -2.59 -56.78
N VAL A 443 -63.98 -3.20 -57.45
CA VAL A 443 -63.36 -2.72 -58.69
C VAL A 443 -63.88 -3.53 -59.88
N ALA A 444 -64.23 -2.85 -60.97
CA ALA A 444 -64.62 -3.50 -62.20
C ALA A 444 -63.41 -4.17 -62.89
N VAL A 445 -63.56 -5.43 -63.29
CA VAL A 445 -62.55 -6.23 -63.99
C VAL A 445 -63.15 -6.79 -65.27
N THR A 446 -62.48 -6.56 -66.40
CA THR A 446 -62.92 -7.08 -67.69
C THR A 446 -62.20 -8.38 -68.01
N LEU A 447 -62.94 -9.49 -68.16
CA LEU A 447 -62.42 -10.77 -68.60
C LEU A 447 -62.72 -10.96 -70.10
N ARG A 448 -61.77 -11.52 -70.85
CA ARG A 448 -61.92 -11.86 -72.29
C ARG A 448 -61.60 -13.34 -72.54
N SER A 449 -62.39 -13.98 -73.38
CA SER A 449 -62.25 -15.39 -73.79
C SER A 449 -62.68 -15.54 -75.26
N ASP A 450 -62.60 -16.74 -75.82
CA ASP A 450 -62.80 -17.08 -77.23
C ASP A 450 -64.21 -17.61 -77.56
N ARG A 451 -65.15 -17.60 -76.59
CA ARG A 451 -66.47 -18.26 -76.65
C ARG A 451 -66.46 -19.79 -76.67
N GLU A 452 -65.30 -20.44 -76.62
CA GLU A 452 -65.17 -21.91 -76.63
C GLU A 452 -64.62 -22.45 -75.31
N THR A 453 -63.70 -21.71 -74.70
CA THR A 453 -63.11 -21.99 -73.39
C THR A 453 -64.12 -21.68 -72.28
N GLU A 454 -64.40 -22.67 -71.43
CA GLU A 454 -65.25 -22.51 -70.25
C GLU A 454 -64.42 -21.91 -69.11
N VAL A 455 -64.78 -20.70 -68.66
CA VAL A 455 -63.99 -19.96 -67.68
C VAL A 455 -64.67 -19.95 -66.31
N THR A 456 -63.89 -20.23 -65.27
CA THR A 456 -64.29 -20.11 -63.87
C THR A 456 -63.30 -19.23 -63.11
N VAL A 457 -63.80 -18.27 -62.33
CA VAL A 457 -62.99 -17.52 -61.37
C VAL A 457 -63.16 -18.16 -60.00
N TYR A 458 -62.07 -18.70 -59.47
CA TYR A 458 -62.09 -19.51 -58.26
C TYR A 458 -62.65 -18.72 -57.07
N LYS A 459 -63.53 -19.36 -56.27
CA LYS A 459 -64.26 -18.78 -55.12
C LYS A 459 -65.16 -17.57 -55.43
N VAL A 460 -65.33 -17.18 -56.69
CA VAL A 460 -66.20 -16.06 -57.09
C VAL A 460 -67.38 -16.55 -57.90
N ALA A 461 -67.15 -17.07 -59.11
CA ALA A 461 -68.23 -17.43 -60.02
C ALA A 461 -67.75 -18.37 -61.14
N ARG A 462 -68.65 -19.24 -61.61
CA ARG A 462 -68.51 -19.97 -62.88
C ARG A 462 -69.10 -19.09 -63.98
N LEU A 463 -68.26 -18.60 -64.88
CA LEU A 463 -68.64 -17.58 -65.86
C LEU A 463 -69.11 -18.17 -67.20
N GLY A 464 -68.84 -19.45 -67.44
CA GLY A 464 -69.21 -20.15 -68.68
C GLY A 464 -68.38 -19.69 -69.87
N ARG A 465 -68.96 -19.76 -71.08
CA ARG A 465 -68.33 -19.34 -72.34
C ARG A 465 -68.77 -17.93 -72.71
N PHE A 466 -67.82 -17.04 -73.01
CA PHE A 466 -68.10 -15.66 -73.38
C PHE A 466 -66.97 -15.06 -74.22
N ALA A 467 -67.22 -13.93 -74.89
CA ALA A 467 -66.18 -13.15 -75.55
C ALA A 467 -65.60 -12.07 -74.62
N GLN A 468 -66.48 -11.35 -73.93
CA GLN A 468 -66.12 -10.35 -72.93
C GLN A 468 -67.15 -10.39 -71.81
N ARG A 469 -66.69 -10.28 -70.56
CA ARG A 469 -67.55 -10.20 -69.39
C ARG A 469 -66.92 -9.29 -68.34
N GLU A 470 -67.70 -8.38 -67.79
CA GLU A 470 -67.29 -7.53 -66.69
C GLU A 470 -67.69 -8.19 -65.36
N LEU A 471 -66.78 -8.13 -64.39
CA LEU A 471 -66.97 -8.69 -63.06
C LEU A 471 -66.53 -7.66 -62.02
N SER A 472 -67.39 -7.40 -61.06
CA SER A 472 -67.06 -6.53 -59.93
C SER A 472 -66.39 -7.36 -58.84
N LEU A 473 -65.10 -7.14 -58.64
CA LEU A 473 -64.26 -7.86 -57.68
C LEU A 473 -63.71 -6.89 -56.65
N ARG A 474 -63.68 -7.28 -55.38
CA ARG A 474 -62.89 -6.53 -54.39
C ARG A 474 -61.40 -6.57 -54.80
N PRO A 475 -60.57 -5.63 -54.33
CA PRO A 475 -59.13 -5.76 -54.44
C PRO A 475 -58.70 -7.12 -53.90
N GLY A 476 -57.66 -7.73 -54.47
CA GLY A 476 -57.18 -9.03 -54.06
C GLY A 476 -56.61 -9.85 -55.21
N THR A 477 -56.05 -11.01 -54.88
CA THR A 477 -55.48 -11.93 -55.85
C THR A 477 -56.49 -13.02 -56.21
N TYR A 478 -56.83 -13.11 -57.50
CA TYR A 478 -57.78 -14.07 -58.04
C TYR A 478 -57.11 -15.03 -59.00
N THR A 479 -57.69 -16.22 -59.12
CA THR A 479 -57.28 -17.21 -60.13
C THR A 479 -58.46 -17.49 -61.05
N ALA A 480 -58.27 -17.23 -62.33
CA ALA A 480 -59.16 -17.70 -63.38
C ALA A 480 -58.63 -19.01 -63.97
N VAL A 481 -59.52 -19.96 -64.21
CA VAL A 481 -59.22 -21.25 -64.85
C VAL A 481 -60.09 -21.36 -66.09
N GLY A 482 -59.47 -21.65 -67.24
CA GLY A 482 -60.13 -22.00 -68.48
C GLY A 482 -60.01 -23.51 -68.71
N MET A 483 -61.13 -24.15 -69.03
CA MET A 483 -61.22 -25.57 -69.38
C MET A 483 -61.87 -25.72 -70.76
N ARG A 484 -61.35 -26.61 -71.59
CA ARG A 484 -61.91 -26.91 -72.91
C ARG A 484 -61.60 -28.36 -73.30
N ASN A 485 -62.62 -29.13 -73.68
CA ASN A 485 -62.44 -30.52 -74.08
C ASN A 485 -61.46 -30.65 -75.26
N GLY A 486 -60.46 -31.52 -75.11
CA GLY A 486 -59.39 -31.72 -76.11
C GLY A 486 -58.25 -30.70 -76.05
N TYR A 487 -58.23 -29.82 -75.05
CA TYR A 487 -57.18 -28.82 -74.84
C TYR A 487 -56.71 -28.83 -73.39
N ARG A 488 -55.46 -28.39 -73.16
CA ARG A 488 -54.89 -28.26 -71.83
C ARG A 488 -55.50 -27.08 -71.08
N ASP A 489 -55.84 -27.30 -69.81
CA ASP A 489 -56.38 -26.27 -68.94
C ASP A 489 -55.39 -25.12 -68.73
N VAL A 490 -55.91 -23.88 -68.72
CA VAL A 490 -55.11 -22.67 -68.48
C VAL A 490 -55.48 -22.06 -67.14
N ARG A 491 -54.49 -21.84 -66.29
CA ARG A 491 -54.64 -21.15 -65.00
C ARG A 491 -53.94 -19.80 -65.05
N ARG A 492 -54.67 -18.72 -64.79
CA ARG A 492 -54.11 -17.37 -64.75
C ARG A 492 -54.43 -16.68 -63.42
N THR A 493 -53.37 -16.31 -62.71
CA THR A 493 -53.47 -15.48 -61.49
C THR A 493 -53.40 -14.01 -61.88
N PHE A 494 -54.27 -13.17 -61.30
CA PHE A 494 -54.25 -11.73 -61.48
C PHE A 494 -54.60 -11.02 -60.18
N THR A 495 -54.06 -9.81 -60.00
CA THR A 495 -54.30 -8.99 -58.82
C THR A 495 -55.17 -7.80 -59.20
N VAL A 496 -56.18 -7.54 -58.40
CA VAL A 496 -57.06 -6.37 -58.51
C VAL A 496 -56.63 -5.39 -57.43
N THR A 497 -56.33 -4.15 -57.81
CA THR A 497 -55.98 -3.05 -56.88
C THR A 497 -56.75 -1.79 -57.26
N HIS A 498 -56.91 -0.86 -56.33
CA HIS A 498 -57.55 0.44 -56.59
C HIS A 498 -56.65 1.42 -57.35
N ASP A 499 -55.33 1.29 -57.20
CA ASP A 499 -54.36 2.27 -57.70
C ASP A 499 -53.92 2.01 -59.16
N SER A 500 -54.57 1.07 -59.85
CA SER A 500 -54.25 0.70 -61.24
C SER A 500 -55.49 0.65 -62.13
N ALA A 501 -55.30 0.84 -63.44
CA ALA A 501 -56.37 0.78 -64.41
C ALA A 501 -57.09 -0.59 -64.35
N PRO A 502 -58.43 -0.64 -64.58
CA PRO A 502 -59.22 -1.87 -64.52
C PRO A 502 -58.54 -3.03 -65.26
N PRO A 503 -58.14 -4.11 -64.57
CA PRO A 503 -57.35 -5.15 -65.21
C PRO A 503 -58.18 -5.85 -66.29
N THR A 504 -57.59 -5.98 -67.48
CA THR A 504 -58.16 -6.81 -68.56
C THR A 504 -57.47 -8.16 -68.57
N VAL A 505 -58.20 -9.23 -68.21
CA VAL A 505 -57.66 -10.58 -68.07
C VAL A 505 -58.15 -11.46 -69.20
N THR A 506 -57.23 -11.97 -70.01
CA THR A 506 -57.56 -12.91 -71.11
C THR A 506 -57.28 -14.35 -70.68
N ILE A 507 -58.25 -15.25 -70.84
CA ILE A 507 -58.14 -16.68 -70.51
C ILE A 507 -58.68 -17.49 -71.69
N ILE A 508 -57.79 -18.22 -72.38
CA ILE A 508 -58.10 -19.02 -73.58
C ILE A 508 -57.26 -20.30 -73.56
N CYS A 509 -57.87 -21.46 -73.79
CA CYS A 509 -57.17 -22.72 -73.99
C CYS A 509 -56.65 -22.82 -75.43
N THR A 510 -55.32 -22.80 -75.60
CA THR A 510 -54.65 -22.75 -76.93
C THR A 510 -53.88 -24.01 -77.30
N GLU A 511 -53.49 -24.84 -76.32
CA GLU A 511 -52.70 -26.07 -76.52
C GLU A 511 -53.64 -27.29 -76.59
N ALA A 512 -53.68 -28.00 -77.72
CA ALA A 512 -54.45 -29.23 -77.90
C ALA A 512 -53.75 -30.42 -77.21
N ILE A 513 -54.51 -31.38 -76.68
CA ILE A 513 -54.02 -32.59 -75.98
C ILE A 513 -53.79 -33.74 -76.95
#